data_AF-A0A6I4YS75-F1
#
_entry.id   AF-A0A6I4YS75-F1
#
_cell.length_a   1.000
_cell.length_b   1.000
_cell.length_c   1.000
_cell.angle_alpha   90.00
_cell.angle_beta   90.00
_cell.angle_gamma   90.00
#
_symmetry.space_group_name_H-M   'P 1'
#
loop_
_entity.id
_entity.type
_entity.pdbx_description
1 polymer ?
#
loop_
_entity_poly.entity_id
_entity_poly.type
_entity_poly.pdbx_seq_one_letter_code
_entity_poly.pdbx_strand_id
1 'polypeptide(L)'
;MRSEFAKMARDIRIAHGDRLLDTARKMDTKAAVISRMEHGGYEVSDKIVERFIAAYGLENNAVKIRDAASEHNDEVRKNYPTLQELMILTPAAIQQYLAANGWQNQGFDSKHSLRYEHPEKGMIIAPADHTVADYPRISLELLRLLSVHNKGTCRQIYQDILKHDPESTSSQKASYSRVAHDWYVEPEHATDRLLAVEKPFSGAVLDPCCGQGNVLRACDRAGIETVGSDIVDRGIDAHIEDFRAAIPAFKPASIISNPPFNQAETFVKIAIDHTQDRVCLFLRAAFLEGIKRSAWLRETPPARVWHFPDRISCVPGHLLGQKQKHNGTTAYAWVVWERGHCGPYAGYWLPEKTKERSAS
;
A
#
# COMPACT_ATOMS: atom_id res chain seq x y z
N MET A 1 13.72 13.12 20.02
CA MET A 1 13.37 14.56 20.04
C MET A 1 11.94 14.72 19.51
N ARG A 2 11.12 15.54 20.17
CA ARG A 2 9.76 15.87 19.69
C ARG A 2 9.81 17.12 18.80
N SER A 3 9.04 17.12 17.72
CA SER A 3 8.87 18.29 16.84
C SER A 3 8.23 19.46 17.59
N GLU A 4 8.35 20.67 17.06
CA GLU A 4 7.67 21.85 17.60
C GLU A 4 6.14 21.67 17.63
N PHE A 5 5.56 21.05 16.59
CA PHE A 5 4.14 20.71 16.59
C PHE A 5 3.74 19.74 17.71
N ALA A 6 4.55 18.71 17.96
CA ALA A 6 4.27 17.73 19.01
C ALA A 6 4.41 18.32 20.43
N LYS A 7 5.33 19.27 20.61
CA LYS A 7 5.45 20.06 21.85
C LYS A 7 4.22 20.96 22.02
N MET A 8 3.87 21.72 20.99
CA MET A 8 2.69 22.59 20.98
C MET A 8 1.40 21.83 21.29
N ALA A 9 1.18 20.66 20.67
CA ALA A 9 0.00 19.82 20.95
C ALA A 9 -0.05 19.36 22.42
N ARG A 10 1.11 18.97 22.97
CA ARG A 10 1.25 18.57 24.37
C ARG A 10 0.95 19.73 25.32
N ASP A 11 1.51 20.90 25.05
CA ASP A 11 1.37 22.09 25.90
C ASP A 11 -0.07 22.60 25.89
N ILE A 12 -0.73 22.57 24.73
CA ILE A 12 -2.17 22.86 24.61
C ILE A 12 -2.99 21.86 25.42
N ARG A 13 -2.71 20.54 25.35
CA ARG A 13 -3.42 19.57 26.18
C ARG A 13 -3.23 19.87 27.67
N ILE A 14 -2.01 20.16 28.11
CA ILE A 14 -1.69 20.47 29.52
C ILE A 14 -2.43 21.74 29.97
N ALA A 15 -2.41 22.81 29.17
CA ALA A 15 -3.05 24.09 29.51
C ALA A 15 -4.58 24.01 29.60
N HIS A 16 -5.21 23.12 28.84
CA HIS A 16 -6.67 22.94 28.83
C HIS A 16 -7.18 21.82 29.77
N GLY A 17 -6.28 21.13 30.50
CA GLY A 17 -6.58 20.13 31.53
C GLY A 17 -7.20 18.81 31.03
N ASP A 18 -7.51 17.90 31.97
CA ASP A 18 -8.05 16.56 31.72
C ASP A 18 -9.58 16.50 31.46
N ARG A 19 -10.26 17.65 31.21
CA ARG A 19 -11.65 17.66 30.70
C ARG A 19 -11.83 16.86 29.39
N LEU A 20 -10.71 16.52 28.77
CA LEU A 20 -10.56 15.56 27.68
C LEU A 20 -10.82 14.10 28.06
N LEU A 21 -10.43 13.59 29.21
CA LEU A 21 -10.61 12.16 29.53
C LEU A 21 -12.09 11.78 29.67
N ASP A 22 -12.90 12.65 30.29
CA ASP A 22 -14.34 12.41 30.49
C ASP A 22 -15.18 12.57 29.21
N THR A 23 -14.73 13.41 28.27
CA THR A 23 -15.40 13.61 26.98
C THR A 23 -14.84 12.67 25.88
N ALA A 24 -13.56 12.28 25.97
CA ALA A 24 -12.91 11.33 25.05
C ALA A 24 -13.30 9.88 25.32
N ARG A 25 -13.69 9.52 26.57
CA ARG A 25 -14.37 8.24 26.85
C ARG A 25 -15.71 8.12 26.11
N LYS A 26 -16.37 9.24 25.79
CA LYS A 26 -17.65 9.27 25.06
C LYS A 26 -17.48 9.34 23.53
N MET A 27 -16.28 9.60 23.02
CA MET A 27 -16.00 9.70 21.59
C MET A 27 -14.64 9.04 21.30
N ASP A 28 -14.69 7.79 20.86
CA ASP A 28 -13.61 6.81 20.61
C ASP A 28 -12.42 7.27 19.72
N THR A 29 -12.30 8.57 19.42
CA THR A 29 -11.37 9.15 18.44
C THR A 29 -10.61 10.39 18.91
N LYS A 30 -10.88 10.98 20.09
CA LYS A 30 -10.18 12.21 20.53
C LYS A 30 -8.83 11.94 21.24
N ALA A 31 -8.79 11.00 22.19
CA ALA A 31 -7.58 10.72 22.98
C ALA A 31 -6.47 10.04 22.15
N ALA A 32 -6.84 9.09 21.29
CA ALA A 32 -5.87 8.39 20.42
C ALA A 32 -5.20 9.34 19.41
N VAL A 33 -5.94 10.33 18.91
CA VAL A 33 -5.44 11.31 17.93
C VAL A 33 -4.46 12.28 18.59
N ILE A 34 -4.80 12.86 19.74
CA ILE A 34 -3.91 13.76 20.47
C ILE A 34 -2.68 13.03 20.97
N SER A 35 -2.85 11.80 21.48
CA SER A 35 -1.72 10.94 21.84
C SER A 35 -0.77 10.75 20.66
N ARG A 36 -1.28 10.44 19.45
CA ARG A 36 -0.42 10.30 18.26
C ARG A 36 0.30 11.59 17.89
N MET A 37 -0.37 12.74 18.01
CA MET A 37 0.24 14.05 17.75
C MET A 37 1.35 14.39 18.77
N GLU A 38 1.20 13.99 20.04
CA GLU A 38 2.18 14.27 21.11
C GLU A 38 3.42 13.37 21.08
N HIS A 39 3.27 12.12 20.64
CA HIS A 39 4.36 11.15 20.64
C HIS A 39 5.32 11.37 19.45
N GLY A 40 4.91 12.17 18.45
CA GLY A 40 5.67 12.37 17.21
C GLY A 40 5.76 11.08 16.39
N GLY A 41 6.52 11.09 15.29
CA GLY A 41 6.82 9.92 14.46
C GLY A 41 5.64 9.30 13.71
N TYR A 42 4.51 10.01 13.63
CA TYR A 42 3.37 9.69 12.77
C TYR A 42 2.94 10.96 12.06
N GLU A 43 2.62 10.84 10.77
CA GLU A 43 2.08 11.98 10.04
C GLU A 43 0.67 12.32 10.55
N VAL A 44 0.36 13.61 10.53
CA VAL A 44 -0.90 14.19 10.96
C VAL A 44 -1.63 14.72 9.74
N SER A 45 -2.82 14.18 9.46
CA SER A 45 -3.66 14.62 8.33
C SER A 45 -4.28 16.00 8.60
N ASP A 46 -4.54 16.79 7.55
CA ASP A 46 -5.23 18.09 7.69
C ASP A 46 -6.57 17.95 8.42
N LYS A 47 -7.31 16.85 8.21
CA LYS A 47 -8.59 16.61 8.90
C LYS A 47 -8.42 16.54 10.41
N ILE A 48 -7.30 15.98 10.88
CA ILE A 48 -6.95 15.94 12.30
C ILE A 48 -6.54 17.33 12.77
N VAL A 49 -5.74 18.05 11.98
CA VAL A 49 -5.33 19.43 12.28
C VAL A 49 -6.53 20.35 12.41
N GLU A 50 -7.47 20.34 11.46
CA GLU A 50 -8.71 21.14 11.53
C GLU A 50 -9.58 20.75 12.72
N ARG A 51 -9.70 19.45 13.01
CA ARG A 51 -10.44 18.98 14.19
C ARG A 51 -9.80 19.45 15.50
N PHE A 52 -8.47 19.50 15.55
CA PHE A 52 -7.72 20.00 16.69
C PHE A 52 -7.95 21.51 16.85
N ILE A 53 -7.81 22.29 15.78
CA ILE A 53 -8.06 23.74 15.79
C ILE A 53 -9.48 24.05 16.31
N ALA A 54 -10.49 23.39 15.74
CA ALA A 54 -11.88 23.59 16.12
C ALA A 54 -12.17 23.14 17.57
N ALA A 55 -11.59 22.01 18.01
CA ALA A 55 -11.84 21.48 19.35
C ALA A 55 -11.30 22.38 20.48
N TYR A 56 -10.26 23.17 20.21
CA TYR A 56 -9.63 24.05 21.18
C TYR A 56 -9.87 25.54 20.90
N GLY A 57 -10.68 25.88 19.89
CA GLY A 57 -10.99 27.28 19.55
C GLY A 57 -9.77 28.07 19.06
N LEU A 58 -8.82 27.42 18.39
CA LEU A 58 -7.53 27.98 17.99
C LEU A 58 -7.55 28.64 16.61
N GLU A 59 -8.70 29.16 16.17
CA GLU A 59 -8.89 29.71 14.82
C GLU A 59 -7.91 30.85 14.50
N ASN A 60 -7.60 31.70 15.50
CA ASN A 60 -6.63 32.78 15.38
C ASN A 60 -5.18 32.29 15.15
N ASN A 61 -4.91 31.01 15.44
CA ASN A 61 -3.60 30.37 15.28
C ASN A 61 -3.59 29.33 14.15
N ALA A 62 -4.70 29.16 13.42
CA ALA A 62 -4.90 28.05 12.48
C ALA A 62 -3.80 27.93 11.42
N VAL A 63 -3.36 29.05 10.84
CA VAL A 63 -2.28 29.07 9.83
C VAL A 63 -0.97 28.52 10.41
N LYS A 64 -0.53 29.06 11.55
CA LYS A 64 0.70 28.60 12.24
C LYS A 64 0.62 27.12 12.63
N ILE A 65 -0.55 26.65 13.03
CA ILE A 65 -0.78 25.25 13.41
C ILE A 65 -0.68 24.33 12.18
N ARG A 66 -1.21 24.74 11.02
CA ARG A 66 -1.10 24.00 9.75
C ARG A 66 0.34 23.94 9.27
N ASP A 67 1.05 25.06 9.29
CA ASP A 67 2.46 25.13 8.88
C ASP A 67 3.33 24.21 9.75
N ALA A 68 3.17 24.29 11.08
CA ALA A 68 3.87 23.42 12.02
C ALA A 68 3.51 21.93 11.82
N ALA A 69 2.26 21.61 11.46
CA ALA A 69 1.86 20.23 11.14
C ALA A 69 2.52 19.73 9.85
N SER A 70 2.65 20.59 8.84
CA SER A 70 3.34 20.26 7.59
C SER A 70 4.83 20.00 7.83
N GLU A 71 5.52 20.90 8.54
CA GLU A 71 6.92 20.73 8.92
C GLU A 71 7.12 19.45 9.75
N HIS A 72 6.20 19.17 10.67
CA HIS A 72 6.23 17.91 11.42
C HIS A 72 6.13 16.68 10.52
N ASN A 73 5.23 16.68 9.52
CA ASN A 73 5.11 15.57 8.59
C ASN A 73 6.39 15.37 7.78
N ASP A 74 7.06 16.45 7.37
CA ASP A 74 8.36 16.37 6.69
C ASP A 74 9.47 15.81 7.59
N GLU A 75 9.50 16.21 8.87
CA GLU A 75 10.39 15.62 9.87
C GLU A 75 10.10 14.13 10.10
N VAL A 76 8.82 13.73 10.11
CA VAL A 76 8.41 12.33 10.28
C VAL A 76 8.93 11.50 9.11
N ARG A 77 8.67 11.93 7.87
CA ARG A 77 9.15 11.25 6.65
C ARG A 77 10.67 11.10 6.63
N LYS A 78 11.38 12.12 7.11
CA LYS A 78 12.84 12.12 7.16
C LYS A 78 13.40 11.17 8.22
N ASN A 79 12.79 11.11 9.40
CA ASN A 79 13.43 10.52 10.59
C ASN A 79 12.83 9.19 11.05
N TYR A 80 11.68 8.78 10.52
CA TYR A 80 10.99 7.56 10.94
C TYR A 80 10.75 6.61 9.74
N PRO A 81 10.83 5.29 9.97
CA PRO A 81 10.32 4.31 9.01
C PRO A 81 8.79 4.34 8.99
N THR A 82 8.22 4.10 7.81
CA THR A 82 6.79 3.87 7.62
C THR A 82 6.38 2.54 8.27
N LEU A 83 5.09 2.38 8.56
CA LEU A 83 4.55 1.11 9.07
C LEU A 83 4.87 -0.07 8.14
N GLN A 84 4.98 0.19 6.84
CA GLN A 84 5.35 -0.83 5.85
C GLN A 84 6.84 -1.19 5.91
N GLU A 85 7.73 -0.20 6.02
CA GLU A 85 9.15 -0.47 6.23
C GLU A 85 9.38 -1.26 7.52
N LEU A 86 8.61 -0.99 8.57
CA LEU A 86 8.69 -1.71 9.84
C LEU A 86 8.29 -3.19 9.74
N MET A 87 7.48 -3.58 8.76
CA MET A 87 7.15 -4.99 8.49
C MET A 87 8.34 -5.77 7.92
N ILE A 88 9.35 -5.09 7.39
CA ILE A 88 10.55 -5.72 6.83
C ILE A 88 11.48 -6.20 7.94
N LEU A 89 11.48 -5.52 9.09
CA LEU A 89 12.32 -5.93 10.22
C LEU A 89 11.88 -7.31 10.70
N THR A 90 12.75 -8.31 10.57
CA THR A 90 12.48 -9.64 11.13
C THR A 90 12.69 -9.61 12.65
N PRO A 91 11.90 -10.37 13.43
CA PRO A 91 12.12 -10.54 14.87
C PRO A 91 13.55 -10.98 15.19
N ALA A 92 14.13 -11.84 14.34
CA ALA A 92 15.50 -12.31 14.47
C ALA A 92 16.52 -11.17 14.32
N ALA A 93 16.39 -10.32 13.29
CA ALA A 93 17.27 -9.16 13.09
C ALA A 93 17.16 -8.16 14.25
N ILE A 94 15.95 -7.92 14.76
CA ILE A 94 15.73 -7.09 15.93
C ILE A 94 16.46 -7.66 17.14
N GLN A 95 16.27 -8.96 17.44
CA GLN A 95 16.92 -9.61 18.58
C GLN A 95 18.46 -9.60 18.47
N GLN A 96 18.99 -9.82 17.26
CA GLN A 96 20.43 -9.77 17.01
C GLN A 96 21.00 -8.37 17.24
N TYR A 97 20.34 -7.34 16.73
CA TYR A 97 20.74 -5.94 16.96
C TYR A 97 20.72 -5.60 18.45
N LEU A 98 19.66 -6.00 19.16
CA LEU A 98 19.54 -5.78 20.61
C LEU A 98 20.69 -6.44 21.38
N ALA A 99 20.95 -7.72 21.11
CA ALA A 99 22.05 -8.46 21.74
C ALA A 99 23.41 -7.82 21.44
N ALA A 100 23.67 -7.42 20.20
CA ALA A 100 24.91 -6.75 19.79
C ALA A 100 25.13 -5.39 20.48
N ASN A 101 24.04 -4.73 20.91
CA ASN A 101 24.07 -3.44 21.59
C ASN A 101 23.86 -3.57 23.11
N GLY A 102 24.02 -4.77 23.68
CA GLY A 102 23.98 -5.00 25.13
C GLY A 102 22.58 -5.01 25.74
N TRP A 103 21.53 -5.14 24.93
CA TRP A 103 20.15 -5.25 25.39
C TRP A 103 19.73 -6.71 25.56
N GLN A 104 19.06 -7.01 26.66
CA GLN A 104 18.44 -8.30 26.95
C GLN A 104 16.94 -8.23 26.66
N ASN A 105 16.46 -9.10 25.76
CA ASN A 105 15.03 -9.23 25.47
C ASN A 105 14.32 -10.03 26.58
N GLN A 106 13.33 -9.43 27.22
CA GLN A 106 12.63 -10.03 28.37
C GLN A 106 11.50 -11.00 28.01
N GLY A 107 11.12 -11.11 26.72
CA GLY A 107 10.19 -12.13 26.23
C GLY A 107 8.92 -12.28 27.07
N PHE A 108 8.01 -11.32 27.03
CA PHE A 108 6.66 -11.49 27.59
C PHE A 108 5.66 -10.61 26.85
N ASP A 109 4.92 -11.22 25.92
CA ASP A 109 3.91 -10.53 25.11
C ASP A 109 2.51 -10.94 25.59
N SER A 110 2.02 -10.24 26.62
CA SER A 110 0.60 -10.28 26.97
C SER A 110 -0.06 -9.00 26.46
N LYS A 111 -1.37 -9.06 26.19
CA LYS A 111 -2.22 -7.99 25.62
C LYS A 111 -2.20 -6.63 26.39
N HIS A 112 -1.39 -6.52 27.43
CA HIS A 112 -1.15 -5.33 28.24
C HIS A 112 0.33 -4.94 28.38
N SER A 113 1.24 -5.39 27.52
CA SER A 113 2.69 -5.06 27.54
C SER A 113 3.03 -3.59 27.25
N LEU A 114 2.07 -2.67 27.39
CA LEU A 114 2.37 -1.24 27.50
C LEU A 114 3.29 -1.01 28.70
N ARG A 115 4.58 -0.85 28.39
CA ARG A 115 5.62 -0.13 29.14
C ARG A 115 6.30 -0.91 30.26
N TYR A 116 7.46 -1.50 29.96
CA TYR A 116 8.60 -1.43 30.88
C TYR A 116 9.91 -1.29 30.09
N GLU A 117 10.43 -0.06 30.04
CA GLU A 117 11.86 0.18 29.89
C GLU A 117 12.51 -0.02 31.27
N HIS A 118 13.61 -0.78 31.33
CA HIS A 118 14.57 -0.65 32.43
C HIS A 118 15.95 -0.37 31.83
N PRO A 119 16.20 0.86 31.35
CA PRO A 119 17.41 1.17 30.60
C PRO A 119 18.66 1.07 31.47
N GLU A 120 18.53 1.34 32.76
CA GLU A 120 19.60 1.15 33.76
C GLU A 120 19.97 -0.34 33.97
N LYS A 121 19.10 -1.26 33.52
CA LYS A 121 19.31 -2.72 33.60
C LYS A 121 19.55 -3.37 32.23
N GLY A 122 19.59 -2.59 31.14
CA GLY A 122 19.77 -3.09 29.78
C GLY A 122 18.64 -4.01 29.29
N MET A 123 17.41 -3.84 29.78
CA MET A 123 16.28 -4.71 29.45
C MET A 123 15.27 -4.01 28.54
N ILE A 124 14.80 -4.73 27.51
CA ILE A 124 13.80 -4.23 26.56
C ILE A 124 12.83 -5.34 26.13
N ILE A 125 11.62 -4.97 25.75
CA ILE A 125 10.63 -5.90 25.18
C ILE A 125 10.62 -5.70 23.67
N ALA A 126 10.92 -6.77 22.94
CA ALA A 126 10.84 -6.82 21.49
C ALA A 126 9.80 -7.87 21.05
N PRO A 127 9.16 -7.67 19.88
CA PRO A 127 8.16 -8.62 19.39
C PRO A 127 8.78 -10.00 19.18
N ALA A 128 8.07 -11.05 19.61
CA ALA A 128 8.55 -12.42 19.51
C ALA A 128 8.51 -12.94 18.07
N ASP A 129 7.45 -12.59 17.33
CA ASP A 129 7.28 -12.94 15.92
C ASP A 129 6.40 -11.91 15.18
N HIS A 130 6.19 -12.11 13.87
CA HIS A 130 5.35 -11.23 13.03
C HIS A 130 3.84 -11.40 13.23
N THR A 131 3.39 -12.41 13.98
CA THR A 131 1.98 -12.68 14.25
C THR A 131 1.42 -11.86 15.41
N VAL A 132 2.31 -11.16 16.13
CA VAL A 132 1.95 -10.21 17.18
C VAL A 132 1.03 -9.12 16.62
N ALA A 133 -0.12 -8.93 17.27
CA ALA A 133 -1.06 -7.87 16.90
C ALA A 133 -0.37 -6.49 16.98
N ASP A 134 -0.59 -5.65 15.97
CA ASP A 134 0.04 -4.33 15.85
C ASP A 134 1.59 -4.35 15.77
N TYR A 135 2.20 -5.42 15.22
CA TYR A 135 3.66 -5.57 15.01
C TYR A 135 4.37 -4.28 14.53
N PRO A 136 3.92 -3.59 13.46
CA PRO A 136 4.54 -2.33 13.03
C PRO A 136 4.65 -1.28 14.13
N ARG A 137 3.62 -1.14 14.97
CA ARG A 137 3.59 -0.13 16.02
C ARG A 137 4.53 -0.48 17.15
N ILE A 138 4.57 -1.76 17.53
CA ILE A 138 5.49 -2.24 18.56
C ILE A 138 6.94 -2.02 18.10
N SER A 139 7.25 -2.36 16.84
CA SER A 139 8.57 -2.12 16.24
C SER A 139 8.91 -0.62 16.18
N LEU A 140 7.96 0.25 15.84
CA LEU A 140 8.19 1.70 15.84
C LEU A 140 8.49 2.24 17.24
N GLU A 141 7.73 1.80 18.25
CA GLU A 141 7.98 2.19 19.62
C GLU A 141 9.34 1.70 20.09
N LEU A 142 9.72 0.45 19.80
CA LEU A 142 11.06 -0.07 20.06
C LEU A 142 12.16 0.84 19.47
N LEU A 143 12.05 1.22 18.19
CA LEU A 143 13.01 2.13 17.57
C LEU A 143 13.05 3.50 18.23
N ARG A 144 11.94 3.99 18.76
CA ARG A 144 11.90 5.26 19.51
C ARG A 144 12.68 5.14 20.81
N LEU A 145 12.46 4.06 21.57
CA LEU A 145 13.20 3.82 22.81
C LEU A 145 14.70 3.76 22.53
N LEU A 146 15.10 2.99 21.51
CA LEU A 146 16.50 2.91 21.09
C LEU A 146 17.05 4.26 20.60
N SER A 147 16.24 5.10 19.94
CA SER A 147 16.66 6.43 19.48
C SER A 147 17.03 7.38 20.62
N VAL A 148 16.36 7.24 21.76
CA VAL A 148 16.65 8.03 22.96
C VAL A 148 18.00 7.61 23.57
N HIS A 149 18.31 6.31 23.54
CA HIS A 149 19.53 5.75 24.14
C HIS A 149 20.76 5.87 23.24
N ASN A 150 20.63 5.57 21.94
CA ASN A 150 21.77 5.44 21.02
C ASN A 150 22.15 6.75 20.30
N LYS A 151 21.51 7.89 20.64
CA LYS A 151 21.70 9.21 20.00
C LYS A 151 21.50 9.24 18.47
N GLY A 152 20.83 8.23 17.89
CA GLY A 152 20.46 8.16 16.47
C GLY A 152 18.96 8.36 16.23
N THR A 153 18.55 8.63 14.99
CA THR A 153 17.13 8.69 14.61
C THR A 153 16.53 7.29 14.48
N CYS A 154 15.21 7.15 14.59
CA CYS A 154 14.52 5.87 14.36
C CYS A 154 14.86 5.28 12.99
N ARG A 155 14.98 6.12 11.95
CA ARG A 155 15.37 5.69 10.60
C ARG A 155 16.81 5.18 10.54
N GLN A 156 17.76 5.79 11.26
CA GLN A 156 19.13 5.28 11.33
C GLN A 156 19.18 3.91 12.01
N ILE A 157 18.49 3.76 13.14
CA ILE A 157 18.43 2.49 13.88
C ILE A 157 17.75 1.40 13.04
N TYR A 158 16.65 1.73 12.35
CA TYR A 158 16.01 0.84 11.38
C TYR A 158 17.00 0.35 10.31
N GLN A 159 17.78 1.26 9.72
CA GLN A 159 18.78 0.90 8.72
C GLN A 159 19.90 0.04 9.31
N ASP A 160 20.29 0.28 10.56
CA ASP A 160 21.33 -0.50 11.22
C ASP A 160 20.86 -1.91 11.57
N ILE A 161 19.61 -2.08 11.99
CA ILE A 161 19.01 -3.43 12.18
C ILE A 161 19.03 -4.19 10.86
N LEU A 162 18.58 -3.58 9.75
CA LEU A 162 18.58 -4.22 8.44
C LEU A 162 19.97 -4.68 7.99
N LYS A 163 21.02 -3.90 8.26
CA LYS A 163 22.40 -4.27 7.89
C LYS A 163 22.90 -5.54 8.60
N HIS A 164 22.31 -5.89 9.74
CA HIS A 164 22.70 -7.05 10.53
C HIS A 164 21.83 -8.28 10.26
N ASP A 165 20.84 -8.18 9.38
CA ASP A 165 19.99 -9.30 8.99
C ASP A 165 20.71 -10.17 7.93
N PRO A 166 21.07 -11.44 8.23
CA PRO A 166 21.73 -12.32 7.27
C PRO A 166 20.83 -12.70 6.06
N GLU A 167 19.52 -12.45 6.12
CA GLU A 167 18.59 -12.61 4.97
C GLU A 167 18.47 -11.33 4.12
N SER A 168 19.03 -10.19 4.57
CA SER A 168 18.95 -8.89 3.88
C SER A 168 19.89 -8.75 2.68
N THR A 169 20.80 -9.70 2.42
CA THR A 169 21.73 -9.64 1.28
C THR A 169 21.10 -10.20 -0.01
N SER A 170 19.94 -9.67 -0.41
CA SER A 170 19.66 -9.50 -1.84
C SER A 170 18.69 -8.32 -2.11
N SER A 171 19.22 -7.32 -2.84
CA SER A 171 18.49 -6.44 -3.77
C SER A 171 17.25 -5.64 -3.29
N GLN A 172 17.26 -5.05 -2.09
CA GLN A 172 16.29 -4.00 -1.72
C GLN A 172 16.95 -2.65 -1.40
N LYS A 173 17.64 -2.04 -2.36
CA LYS A 173 17.95 -0.60 -2.34
C LYS A 173 16.91 0.18 -3.14
N ALA A 174 15.95 0.74 -2.39
CA ALA A 174 15.28 2.02 -2.59
C ALA A 174 14.96 2.50 -4.03
N SER A 175 13.72 2.31 -4.44
CA SER A 175 12.93 3.34 -5.13
C SER A 175 11.46 3.11 -4.77
N TYR A 176 10.77 4.14 -4.24
CA TYR A 176 9.34 4.19 -3.87
C TYR A 176 8.76 2.91 -3.25
N SER A 177 8.46 2.94 -1.95
CA SER A 177 7.71 1.90 -1.22
C SER A 177 6.55 1.35 -2.07
N ARG A 178 6.77 0.19 -2.70
CA ARG A 178 5.73 -0.49 -3.49
C ARG A 178 4.69 -0.97 -2.49
N VAL A 179 3.41 -0.75 -2.76
CA VAL A 179 2.31 -1.36 -1.99
C VAL A 179 2.61 -2.85 -1.85
N ALA A 180 2.36 -3.45 -0.68
CA ALA A 180 2.60 -4.89 -0.50
C ALA A 180 1.97 -5.68 -1.66
N HIS A 181 2.77 -6.53 -2.30
CA HIS A 181 2.39 -7.29 -3.51
C HIS A 181 1.97 -6.44 -4.73
N ASP A 182 2.30 -5.15 -4.75
CA ASP A 182 1.88 -4.16 -5.76
C ASP A 182 0.35 -4.08 -5.91
N TRP A 183 -0.40 -4.32 -4.82
CA TRP A 183 -1.86 -4.40 -4.84
C TRP A 183 -2.53 -3.02 -4.94
N TYR A 184 -2.68 -2.54 -6.18
CA TYR A 184 -3.49 -1.37 -6.54
C TYR A 184 -4.82 -1.84 -7.13
N VAL A 185 -5.94 -1.38 -6.56
CA VAL A 185 -7.27 -1.78 -7.00
C VAL A 185 -7.79 -0.76 -8.01
N GLU A 186 -7.96 -1.21 -9.25
CA GLU A 186 -8.65 -0.51 -10.32
C GLU A 186 -10.16 -0.42 -10.03
N PRO A 187 -10.87 0.65 -10.43
CA PRO A 187 -12.31 0.71 -10.27
C PRO A 187 -13.00 -0.22 -11.28
N GLU A 188 -14.14 -0.81 -10.92
CA GLU A 188 -14.85 -1.78 -11.80
C GLU A 188 -15.16 -1.25 -13.20
N HIS A 189 -15.50 0.05 -13.31
CA HIS A 189 -15.76 0.69 -14.59
C HIS A 189 -14.55 0.73 -15.54
N ALA A 190 -13.34 0.44 -15.06
CA ALA A 190 -12.17 0.29 -15.92
C ALA A 190 -12.33 -0.93 -16.85
N THR A 191 -12.80 -2.05 -16.30
CA THR A 191 -13.06 -3.29 -17.05
C THR A 191 -14.31 -3.16 -17.91
N ASP A 192 -15.39 -2.54 -17.40
CA ASP A 192 -16.61 -2.30 -18.20
C ASP A 192 -16.29 -1.57 -19.52
N ARG A 193 -15.38 -0.59 -19.49
CA ARG A 193 -14.96 0.16 -20.69
C ARG A 193 -14.14 -0.68 -21.67
N LEU A 194 -13.32 -1.61 -21.18
CA LEU A 194 -12.61 -2.57 -22.04
C LEU A 194 -13.63 -3.45 -22.77
N LEU A 195 -14.56 -4.03 -22.02
CA LEU A 195 -15.58 -4.93 -22.57
C LEU A 195 -16.48 -4.25 -23.61
N ALA A 196 -16.66 -2.93 -23.51
CA ALA A 196 -17.44 -2.14 -24.46
C ALA A 196 -16.77 -1.93 -25.83
N VAL A 197 -15.43 -2.05 -25.93
CA VAL A 197 -14.68 -1.76 -27.18
C VAL A 197 -13.92 -2.96 -27.73
N GLU A 198 -13.54 -3.89 -26.87
CA GLU A 198 -12.78 -5.07 -27.27
C GLU A 198 -13.70 -6.07 -27.98
N LYS A 199 -13.14 -6.91 -28.86
CA LYS A 199 -13.95 -7.92 -29.55
C LYS A 199 -14.55 -8.88 -28.51
N PRO A 200 -15.72 -9.50 -28.78
CA PRO A 200 -16.30 -10.49 -27.87
C PRO A 200 -15.28 -11.55 -27.44
N PHE A 201 -15.30 -11.89 -26.15
CA PHE A 201 -14.43 -12.92 -25.58
C PHE A 201 -14.99 -14.30 -25.92
N SER A 202 -14.08 -15.23 -26.22
CA SER A 202 -14.43 -16.63 -26.46
C SER A 202 -13.96 -17.50 -25.29
N GLY A 203 -14.84 -18.36 -24.78
CA GLY A 203 -14.54 -19.25 -23.63
C GLY A 203 -14.41 -18.52 -22.29
N ALA A 204 -13.93 -19.26 -21.29
CA ALA A 204 -13.77 -18.75 -19.92
C ALA A 204 -12.59 -17.77 -19.82
N VAL A 205 -12.79 -16.70 -19.06
CA VAL A 205 -11.78 -15.69 -18.73
C VAL A 205 -11.18 -15.96 -17.35
N LEU A 206 -9.85 -15.86 -17.23
CA LEU A 206 -9.16 -15.92 -15.94
C LEU A 206 -8.67 -14.53 -15.53
N ASP A 207 -8.88 -14.18 -14.27
CA ASP A 207 -8.14 -13.12 -13.58
C ASP A 207 -7.24 -13.74 -12.50
N PRO A 208 -5.94 -13.96 -12.76
CA PRO A 208 -5.05 -14.64 -11.82
C PRO A 208 -4.37 -13.68 -10.82
N CYS A 209 -4.82 -12.43 -10.76
CA CYS A 209 -4.45 -11.43 -9.76
C CYS A 209 -5.72 -10.69 -9.30
N CYS A 210 -6.77 -11.44 -8.99
CA CYS A 210 -8.13 -10.92 -8.95
C CYS A 210 -8.40 -9.93 -7.81
N GLY A 211 -7.56 -9.89 -6.77
CA GLY A 211 -7.72 -8.94 -5.68
C GLY A 211 -9.10 -9.08 -5.03
N GLN A 212 -9.88 -8.00 -5.05
CA GLN A 212 -11.27 -7.99 -4.56
C GLN A 212 -12.31 -8.37 -5.62
N GLY A 213 -11.91 -8.86 -6.79
CA GLY A 213 -12.80 -9.41 -7.81
C GLY A 213 -13.49 -8.35 -8.66
N ASN A 214 -12.88 -7.18 -8.87
CA ASN A 214 -13.47 -6.10 -9.66
C ASN A 214 -13.62 -6.48 -11.14
N VAL A 215 -12.61 -7.14 -11.72
CA VAL A 215 -12.70 -7.74 -13.05
C VAL A 215 -13.79 -8.81 -13.10
N LEU A 216 -13.82 -9.71 -12.11
CA LEU A 216 -14.82 -10.79 -12.05
C LEU A 216 -16.25 -10.25 -12.08
N ARG A 217 -16.54 -9.24 -11.25
CA ARG A 217 -17.87 -8.58 -11.22
C ARG A 217 -18.20 -7.86 -12.52
N ALA A 218 -17.23 -7.24 -13.18
CA ALA A 218 -17.46 -6.60 -14.48
C ALA A 218 -17.76 -7.64 -15.58
N CYS A 219 -17.04 -8.76 -15.59
CA CYS A 219 -17.30 -9.87 -16.51
C CYS A 219 -18.65 -10.54 -16.24
N ASP A 220 -19.01 -10.77 -14.98
CA ASP A 220 -20.32 -11.31 -14.59
C ASP A 220 -21.47 -10.45 -15.12
N ARG A 221 -21.39 -9.12 -14.93
CA ARG A 221 -22.38 -8.18 -15.52
C ARG A 221 -22.47 -8.25 -17.05
N ALA A 222 -21.38 -8.62 -17.73
CA ALA A 222 -21.33 -8.76 -19.17
C ALA A 222 -21.71 -10.18 -19.66
N GLY A 223 -22.05 -11.09 -18.75
CA GLY A 223 -22.36 -12.48 -19.08
C GLY A 223 -21.15 -13.32 -19.51
N ILE A 224 -19.95 -12.95 -19.06
CA ILE A 224 -18.70 -13.64 -19.36
C ILE A 224 -18.34 -14.55 -18.18
N GLU A 225 -18.23 -15.85 -18.45
CA GLU A 225 -17.77 -16.83 -17.46
C GLU A 225 -16.33 -16.51 -17.02
N THR A 226 -16.13 -16.39 -15.70
CA THR A 226 -14.83 -16.03 -15.13
C THR A 226 -14.41 -16.93 -13.98
N VAL A 227 -13.09 -17.11 -13.88
CA VAL A 227 -12.42 -17.72 -12.72
C VAL A 227 -11.41 -16.71 -12.16
N GLY A 228 -11.29 -16.65 -10.84
CA GLY A 228 -10.35 -15.77 -10.14
C GLY A 228 -9.32 -16.55 -9.34
N SER A 229 -8.07 -16.06 -9.34
CA SER A 229 -7.05 -16.46 -8.35
C SER A 229 -6.28 -15.25 -7.83
N ASP A 230 -5.78 -15.33 -6.60
CA ASP A 230 -4.88 -14.34 -6.01
C ASP A 230 -3.95 -15.03 -5.01
N ILE A 231 -2.77 -14.45 -4.76
CA ILE A 231 -1.83 -14.99 -3.77
C ILE A 231 -2.29 -14.76 -2.32
N VAL A 232 -3.29 -13.89 -2.11
CA VAL A 232 -3.84 -13.55 -0.80
C VAL A 232 -5.35 -13.79 -0.81
N ASP A 233 -5.87 -14.44 0.23
CA ASP A 233 -7.31 -14.52 0.46
C ASP A 233 -7.86 -13.15 0.86
N ARG A 234 -8.82 -12.67 0.06
CA ARG A 234 -9.46 -11.35 0.20
C ARG A 234 -10.98 -11.46 0.40
N GLY A 235 -11.49 -12.65 0.73
CA GLY A 235 -12.89 -12.86 1.09
C GLY A 235 -13.87 -12.89 -0.09
N ILE A 236 -13.39 -13.30 -1.28
CA ILE A 236 -14.20 -13.41 -2.50
C ILE A 236 -14.27 -14.85 -3.07
N ASP A 237 -13.88 -15.85 -2.28
CA ASP A 237 -13.87 -17.28 -2.67
C ASP A 237 -13.10 -17.57 -3.97
N ALA A 238 -11.98 -16.86 -4.16
CA ALA A 238 -11.06 -17.08 -5.27
C ALA A 238 -10.03 -18.17 -4.94
N HIS A 239 -9.42 -18.77 -5.96
CA HIS A 239 -8.32 -19.71 -5.77
C HIS A 239 -7.10 -19.00 -5.17
N ILE A 240 -6.50 -19.58 -4.13
CA ILE A 240 -5.32 -18.98 -3.46
C ILE A 240 -4.05 -19.53 -4.11
N GLU A 241 -3.57 -18.84 -5.15
CA GLU A 241 -2.45 -19.31 -5.98
C GLU A 241 -1.74 -18.16 -6.71
N ASP A 242 -0.42 -18.29 -6.90
CA ASP A 242 0.37 -17.36 -7.72
C ASP A 242 0.04 -17.52 -9.20
N PHE A 243 -0.02 -16.40 -9.94
CA PHE A 243 -0.36 -16.41 -11.36
C PHE A 243 0.54 -17.35 -12.19
N ARG A 244 1.78 -17.59 -11.77
CA ARG A 244 2.71 -18.53 -12.42
C ARG A 244 2.23 -19.98 -12.38
N ALA A 245 1.44 -20.34 -11.37
CA ALA A 245 0.87 -21.67 -11.22
C ALA A 245 -0.59 -21.71 -11.73
N ALA A 246 -1.38 -20.68 -11.40
CA ALA A 246 -2.77 -20.59 -11.82
C ALA A 246 -2.94 -20.58 -13.35
N ILE A 247 -2.16 -19.75 -14.07
CA ILE A 247 -2.30 -19.64 -15.54
C ILE A 247 -2.08 -21.00 -16.24
N PRO A 248 -0.98 -21.75 -15.97
CA PRO A 248 -0.81 -23.09 -16.53
C PRO A 248 -1.85 -24.12 -16.07
N ALA A 249 -2.36 -24.01 -14.85
CA ALA A 249 -3.34 -24.94 -14.29
C ALA A 249 -4.71 -24.79 -14.95
N PHE A 250 -5.21 -23.56 -15.08
CA PHE A 250 -6.52 -23.28 -15.66
C PHE A 250 -6.54 -23.32 -17.19
N LYS A 251 -5.41 -23.03 -17.86
CA LYS A 251 -5.30 -22.94 -19.33
C LYS A 251 -6.46 -22.13 -19.95
N PRO A 252 -6.66 -20.88 -19.50
CA PRO A 252 -7.84 -20.11 -19.85
C PRO A 252 -7.90 -19.80 -21.34
N ALA A 253 -9.11 -19.59 -21.85
CA ALA A 253 -9.27 -19.11 -23.23
C ALA A 253 -8.76 -17.67 -23.33
N SER A 254 -9.08 -16.81 -22.35
CA SER A 254 -8.62 -15.42 -22.27
C SER A 254 -8.21 -15.03 -20.85
N ILE A 255 -7.40 -13.98 -20.73
CA ILE A 255 -7.07 -13.36 -19.45
C ILE A 255 -7.49 -11.89 -19.45
N ILE A 256 -8.15 -11.45 -18.38
CA ILE A 256 -8.35 -10.02 -18.08
C ILE A 256 -7.84 -9.83 -16.66
N SER A 257 -6.86 -8.96 -16.45
CA SER A 257 -6.26 -8.81 -15.12
C SER A 257 -5.62 -7.43 -14.91
N ASN A 258 -5.51 -7.03 -13.65
CA ASN A 258 -4.66 -5.94 -13.19
C ASN A 258 -3.46 -6.54 -12.43
N PRO A 259 -2.40 -6.96 -13.14
CA PRO A 259 -1.29 -7.68 -12.53
C PRO A 259 -0.37 -6.72 -11.75
N PRO A 260 0.47 -7.26 -10.84
CA PRO A 260 1.55 -6.47 -10.24
C PRO A 260 2.44 -5.86 -11.32
N PHE A 261 2.53 -4.53 -11.37
CA PHE A 261 3.14 -3.78 -12.49
C PHE A 261 4.63 -4.08 -12.66
N ASN A 262 5.33 -4.40 -11.56
CA ASN A 262 6.73 -4.81 -11.61
C ASN A 262 6.96 -6.20 -12.22
N GLN A 263 5.91 -7.01 -12.39
CA GLN A 263 5.98 -8.36 -12.93
C GLN A 263 5.23 -8.51 -14.27
N ALA A 264 4.68 -7.42 -14.82
CA ALA A 264 3.87 -7.45 -16.04
C ALA A 264 4.55 -8.11 -17.24
N GLU A 265 5.87 -7.92 -17.44
CA GLU A 265 6.60 -8.61 -18.51
C GLU A 265 6.64 -10.13 -18.32
N THR A 266 6.97 -10.60 -17.11
CA THR A 266 6.93 -12.03 -16.77
C THR A 266 5.52 -12.60 -16.88
N PHE A 267 4.52 -11.83 -16.47
CA PHE A 267 3.12 -12.19 -16.58
C PHE A 267 2.76 -12.46 -18.05
N VAL A 268 3.03 -11.52 -18.96
CA VAL A 268 2.71 -11.68 -20.39
C VAL A 268 3.42 -12.90 -20.98
N LYS A 269 4.70 -13.12 -20.65
CA LYS A 269 5.48 -14.28 -21.14
C LYS A 269 4.82 -15.60 -20.77
N ILE A 270 4.30 -15.74 -19.55
CA ILE A 270 3.59 -16.96 -19.13
C ILE A 270 2.20 -17.00 -19.75
N ALA A 271 1.45 -15.90 -19.68
CA ALA A 271 0.08 -15.81 -20.16
C ALA A 271 -0.05 -16.16 -21.64
N ILE A 272 0.82 -15.63 -22.51
CA ILE A 272 0.70 -15.82 -23.95
C ILE A 272 0.88 -17.29 -24.37
N ASP A 273 1.70 -18.05 -23.64
CA ASP A 273 1.97 -19.47 -23.90
C ASP A 273 0.83 -20.39 -23.45
N HIS A 274 -0.03 -19.91 -22.55
CA HIS A 274 -1.11 -20.69 -21.93
C HIS A 274 -2.53 -20.20 -22.28
N THR A 275 -2.65 -19.08 -23.00
CA THR A 275 -3.93 -18.49 -23.40
C THR A 275 -4.22 -18.74 -24.88
N GLN A 276 -5.47 -19.03 -25.25
CA GLN A 276 -5.85 -19.36 -26.64
C GLN A 276 -6.28 -18.15 -27.47
N ASP A 277 -7.06 -17.25 -26.87
CA ASP A 277 -7.63 -16.06 -27.50
C ASP A 277 -6.72 -14.84 -27.23
N ARG A 278 -6.84 -14.20 -26.05
CA ARG A 278 -6.04 -13.00 -25.76
C ARG A 278 -5.78 -12.74 -24.27
N VAL A 279 -4.75 -11.93 -24.02
CA VAL A 279 -4.35 -11.46 -22.68
C VAL A 279 -4.53 -9.95 -22.61
N CYS A 280 -5.48 -9.48 -21.81
CA CYS A 280 -5.79 -8.07 -21.58
C CYS A 280 -5.29 -7.64 -20.19
N LEU A 281 -4.28 -6.76 -20.13
CA LEU A 281 -3.71 -6.30 -18.87
C LEU A 281 -3.96 -4.82 -18.66
N PHE A 282 -4.45 -4.47 -17.47
CA PHE A 282 -4.52 -3.10 -17.00
C PHE A 282 -3.13 -2.69 -16.53
N LEU A 283 -2.48 -1.77 -17.26
CA LEU A 283 -1.10 -1.37 -17.00
C LEU A 283 -0.96 0.14 -16.93
N ARG A 284 0.10 0.60 -16.25
CA ARG A 284 0.55 1.99 -16.40
C ARG A 284 0.89 2.25 -17.87
N ALA A 285 0.44 3.34 -18.47
CA ALA A 285 0.70 3.65 -19.88
C ALA A 285 2.22 3.69 -20.18
N ALA A 286 3.02 4.22 -19.23
CA ALA A 286 4.48 4.24 -19.29
C ALA A 286 5.14 2.84 -19.33
N PHE A 287 4.38 1.74 -19.16
CA PHE A 287 4.88 0.38 -19.40
C PHE A 287 5.40 0.23 -20.84
N LEU A 288 4.80 0.90 -21.81
CA LEU A 288 5.22 0.85 -23.20
C LEU A 288 6.47 1.70 -23.50
N GLU A 289 6.91 2.54 -22.55
CA GLU A 289 7.96 3.56 -22.71
C GLU A 289 9.30 3.16 -22.06
N GLY A 290 9.68 1.87 -22.14
CA GLY A 290 10.90 1.36 -21.51
C GLY A 290 11.98 1.00 -22.53
N ILE A 291 13.14 1.69 -22.53
CA ILE A 291 14.27 1.36 -23.43
C ILE A 291 14.69 -0.12 -23.29
N LYS A 292 14.91 -0.60 -22.06
CA LYS A 292 15.27 -2.01 -21.81
C LYS A 292 14.19 -3.00 -22.26
N ARG A 293 12.92 -2.59 -22.13
CA ARG A 293 11.75 -3.41 -22.49
C ARG A 293 11.45 -3.39 -23.99
N SER A 294 11.93 -2.38 -24.71
CA SER A 294 11.62 -2.18 -26.13
C SER A 294 12.03 -3.35 -27.03
N ALA A 295 13.11 -4.06 -26.70
CA ALA A 295 13.51 -5.27 -27.41
C ALA A 295 12.44 -6.36 -27.28
N TRP A 296 12.03 -6.67 -26.05
CA TRP A 296 10.95 -7.64 -25.79
C TRP A 296 9.61 -7.21 -26.41
N LEU A 297 9.23 -5.94 -26.34
CA LEU A 297 8.01 -5.45 -26.98
C LEU A 297 8.04 -5.52 -28.50
N ARG A 298 9.22 -5.61 -29.14
CA ARG A 298 9.33 -5.86 -30.59
C ARG A 298 9.18 -7.34 -30.93
N GLU A 299 9.65 -8.22 -30.06
CA GLU A 299 9.54 -9.68 -30.20
C GLU A 299 8.13 -10.19 -29.83
N THR A 300 7.48 -9.53 -28.88
CA THR A 300 6.13 -9.83 -28.40
C THR A 300 5.28 -8.55 -28.41
N PRO A 301 4.99 -8.00 -29.60
CA PRO A 301 4.23 -6.76 -29.71
C PRO A 301 2.80 -6.97 -29.19
N PRO A 302 2.21 -5.99 -28.48
CA PRO A 302 0.79 -6.01 -28.20
C PRO A 302 0.02 -5.99 -29.53
N ALA A 303 -1.14 -6.61 -29.55
CA ALA A 303 -2.08 -6.50 -30.65
C ALA A 303 -2.83 -5.16 -30.58
N ARG A 304 -3.19 -4.72 -29.38
CA ARG A 304 -3.97 -3.49 -29.15
C ARG A 304 -3.57 -2.74 -27.87
N VAL A 305 -3.77 -1.43 -27.89
CA VAL A 305 -3.63 -0.54 -26.72
C VAL A 305 -4.84 0.38 -26.64
N TRP A 306 -5.57 0.32 -25.53
CA TRP A 306 -6.76 1.15 -25.30
C TRP A 306 -6.49 2.19 -24.21
N HIS A 307 -6.59 3.46 -24.57
CA HIS A 307 -6.29 4.57 -23.66
C HIS A 307 -7.55 5.08 -22.96
N PHE A 308 -7.46 5.32 -21.66
CA PHE A 308 -8.54 6.04 -20.96
C PHE A 308 -8.53 7.53 -21.36
N PRO A 309 -9.70 8.12 -21.68
CA PRO A 309 -9.80 9.56 -21.96
C PRO A 309 -9.65 10.41 -20.68
N ASP A 310 -9.84 9.79 -19.50
CA ASP A 310 -9.76 10.37 -18.17
C ASP A 310 -8.70 9.67 -17.29
N ARG A 311 -8.46 10.21 -16.08
CA ARG A 311 -7.54 9.61 -15.10
C ARG A 311 -8.27 8.56 -14.28
N ILE A 312 -7.80 7.31 -14.38
CA ILE A 312 -8.24 6.23 -13.51
C ILE A 312 -7.55 6.33 -12.15
N SER A 313 -8.34 6.35 -11.09
CA SER A 313 -7.82 6.37 -9.72
C SER A 313 -7.82 4.95 -9.16
N CYS A 314 -6.64 4.33 -9.14
CA CYS A 314 -6.46 3.04 -8.47
C CYS A 314 -6.20 3.28 -6.98
N VAL A 315 -6.95 2.59 -6.12
CA VAL A 315 -6.83 2.72 -4.67
C VAL A 315 -5.82 1.67 -4.18
N PRO A 316 -4.73 2.05 -3.51
CA PRO A 316 -3.88 1.08 -2.83
C PRO A 316 -4.73 0.22 -1.91
N GLY A 317 -4.60 -1.10 -1.96
CA GLY A 317 -5.62 -1.95 -1.34
C GLY A 317 -5.75 -1.80 0.18
N HIS A 318 -4.69 -1.39 0.87
CA HIS A 318 -4.73 -1.04 2.30
C HIS A 318 -5.52 0.25 2.62
N LEU A 319 -5.94 1.01 1.60
CA LEU A 319 -6.74 2.23 1.69
C LEU A 319 -8.19 2.04 1.20
N LEU A 320 -8.60 0.80 0.89
CA LEU A 320 -9.98 0.51 0.49
C LEU A 320 -10.97 0.91 1.60
N GLY A 321 -12.10 1.49 1.20
CA GLY A 321 -13.08 2.06 2.12
C GLY A 321 -12.71 3.42 2.73
N GLN A 322 -11.51 3.95 2.45
CA GLN A 322 -11.11 5.28 2.90
C GLN A 322 -11.44 6.34 1.84
N LYS A 323 -11.86 7.53 2.29
CA LYS A 323 -12.18 8.65 1.39
C LYS A 323 -10.89 9.15 0.72
N GLN A 324 -10.74 8.86 -0.57
CA GLN A 324 -9.59 9.29 -1.36
C GLN A 324 -9.70 10.80 -1.65
N LYS A 325 -8.63 11.55 -1.39
CA LYS A 325 -8.60 13.02 -1.57
C LYS A 325 -8.07 13.47 -2.95
N HIS A 326 -7.51 12.56 -3.75
CA HIS A 326 -6.83 12.90 -4.99
C HIS A 326 -7.21 11.97 -6.13
N ASN A 327 -7.38 12.54 -7.33
CA ASN A 327 -7.38 11.77 -8.57
C ASN A 327 -5.93 11.36 -8.85
N GLY A 328 -5.69 10.07 -9.09
CA GLY A 328 -4.36 9.57 -9.38
C GLY A 328 -3.68 10.32 -10.53
N THR A 329 -2.38 10.61 -10.41
CA THR A 329 -1.60 11.27 -11.48
C THR A 329 -1.11 10.29 -12.55
N THR A 330 -1.22 8.99 -12.29
CA THR A 330 -0.73 7.94 -13.19
C THR A 330 -1.72 7.75 -14.35
N ALA A 331 -1.21 7.74 -15.58
CA ALA A 331 -1.97 7.31 -16.73
C ALA A 331 -1.93 5.78 -16.83
N TYR A 332 -3.08 5.18 -17.11
CA TYR A 332 -3.25 3.74 -17.31
C TYR A 332 -3.78 3.48 -18.72
N ALA A 333 -3.66 2.24 -19.17
CA ALA A 333 -4.21 1.74 -20.42
C ALA A 333 -4.52 0.24 -20.27
N TRP A 334 -5.44 -0.26 -21.07
CA TRP A 334 -5.53 -1.70 -21.32
C TRP A 334 -4.60 -2.07 -22.46
N VAL A 335 -3.72 -3.02 -22.24
CA VAL A 335 -2.78 -3.52 -23.25
C VAL A 335 -3.12 -4.97 -23.54
N VAL A 336 -3.31 -5.30 -24.81
CA VAL A 336 -3.81 -6.59 -25.26
C VAL A 336 -2.76 -7.31 -26.08
N TRP A 337 -2.47 -8.56 -25.72
CA TRP A 337 -1.64 -9.48 -26.49
C TRP A 337 -2.47 -10.62 -27.05
N GLU A 338 -2.18 -11.00 -28.29
CA GLU A 338 -2.73 -12.19 -28.96
C GLU A 338 -1.57 -13.09 -29.36
N ARG A 339 -1.73 -14.41 -29.20
CA ARG A 339 -0.68 -15.37 -29.55
C ARG A 339 -0.37 -15.27 -31.05
N GLY A 340 0.91 -15.07 -31.38
CA GLY A 340 1.37 -14.98 -32.77
C GLY A 340 1.06 -13.66 -33.48
N HIS A 341 0.61 -12.62 -32.77
CA HIS A 341 0.49 -11.29 -33.35
C HIS A 341 1.85 -10.77 -33.82
N CYS A 342 1.88 -10.25 -35.04
CA CYS A 342 3.06 -9.67 -35.67
C CYS A 342 2.71 -8.31 -36.26
N GLY A 343 3.60 -7.34 -36.15
CA GLY A 343 3.44 -6.01 -36.74
C GLY A 343 2.96 -4.94 -35.75
N PRO A 344 2.44 -3.81 -36.23
CA PRO A 344 2.03 -2.70 -35.37
C PRO A 344 0.86 -3.10 -34.47
N TYR A 345 0.77 -2.48 -33.30
CA TYR A 345 -0.43 -2.55 -32.48
C TYR A 345 -1.47 -1.54 -33.00
N ALA A 346 -2.75 -1.89 -32.92
CA ALA A 346 -3.83 -0.92 -33.10
C ALA A 346 -4.12 -0.20 -31.78
N GLY A 347 -4.74 0.98 -31.83
CA GLY A 347 -5.12 1.67 -30.60
C GLY A 347 -6.15 2.77 -30.80
N TYR A 348 -6.95 3.00 -29.76
CA TYR A 348 -7.94 4.06 -29.70
C TYR A 348 -8.28 4.43 -28.25
N TRP A 349 -9.18 5.40 -28.09
CA TRP A 349 -9.70 5.81 -26.79
C TRP A 349 -10.85 4.92 -26.34
N LEU A 350 -10.85 4.58 -25.06
CA LEU A 350 -11.98 3.97 -24.36
C LEU A 350 -13.12 4.99 -24.21
N PRO A 351 -14.38 4.53 -24.05
CA PRO A 351 -15.49 5.44 -23.79
C PRO A 351 -15.28 6.22 -22.48
N GLU A 352 -15.87 7.40 -22.41
CA GLU A 352 -15.93 8.20 -21.18
C GLU A 352 -16.72 7.49 -20.10
N LYS A 353 -16.51 7.88 -18.84
CA LYS A 353 -17.31 7.37 -17.72
C LYS A 353 -18.78 7.73 -17.93
N THR A 354 -19.64 6.72 -18.06
CA THR A 354 -21.09 6.93 -18.03
C THR A 354 -21.45 7.56 -16.69
N LYS A 355 -22.01 8.78 -16.68
CA LYS A 355 -22.57 9.37 -15.47
C LYS A 355 -23.85 8.61 -15.15
N GLU A 356 -23.88 7.85 -14.07
CA GLU A 356 -25.14 7.43 -13.48
C GLU A 356 -25.92 8.71 -13.12
N ARG A 357 -27.05 8.93 -13.79
CA ARG A 357 -28.03 9.92 -13.36
C ARG A 357 -28.53 9.44 -12.01
N SER A 358 -28.08 10.07 -10.94
CA SER A 358 -28.67 9.91 -9.61
C SER A 358 -30.18 10.10 -9.75
N ALA A 359 -30.96 9.05 -9.49
CA ALA A 359 -32.40 9.14 -9.37
C ALA A 359 -32.69 10.18 -8.29
N SER A 360 -33.34 11.26 -8.71
CA SER A 360 -33.78 12.40 -7.91
C SER A 360 -34.83 12.02 -6.89
#